data_AF-A0A1F3K2N0-F1
#
_entry.id   AF-A0A1F3K2N0-F1
#
_cell.length_a   1.000
_cell.length_b   1.000
_cell.length_c   1.000
_cell.angle_alpha   90.00
_cell.angle_beta   90.00
_cell.angle_gamma   90.00
#
_symmetry.space_group_name_H-M   'P 1'
#
loop_
_entity.id
_entity.type
_entity.pdbx_description
1 polymer ?
#
loop_
_entity_poly.entity_id
_entity_poly.type
_entity_poly.pdbx_seq_one_letter_code
_entity_poly.pdbx_strand_id
1 'polypeptide(L)'
;MKKRVTIIITFSFIFSFCSNPNKEIENKTWEGQIHRMSDDKILSDIKLKICSDTMFLFSNAIFGSENDTLLLQNFSNSDSIFTYKSLKGERFQFKFKYEKNEDYEHVYLIGNDYYISIVESFNDLKTKSSLDFYKNIKVPRKSYMYLDGAYEGKLEMENQLTNMYLAEMGGISVKMVFIDNFKVKIYLKNAFVDLFSGSTKPSYETVSYNIVGNKLYLDNNKSNSQVIEVKNMGEMLILATDDANVIMHKVY
;
A
#
# COMPACT_ATOMS: atom_id res chain seq x y z
N MET A 1 -55.36 10.56 -28.20
CA MET A 1 -53.92 10.73 -28.49
C MET A 1 -53.25 11.42 -27.31
N LYS A 2 -52.45 10.68 -26.51
CA LYS A 2 -51.74 11.23 -25.35
C LYS A 2 -50.46 11.95 -25.84
N LYS A 3 -50.41 13.27 -25.72
CA LYS A 3 -49.18 14.06 -25.93
C LYS A 3 -48.22 13.76 -24.76
N ARG A 4 -47.10 13.10 -25.06
CA ARG A 4 -45.98 12.96 -24.11
C ARG A 4 -45.24 14.30 -24.11
N VAL A 5 -45.27 14.99 -22.97
CA VAL A 5 -44.42 16.14 -22.71
C VAL A 5 -43.06 15.59 -22.30
N THR A 6 -42.09 15.67 -23.21
CA THR A 6 -40.69 15.39 -22.91
C THR A 6 -40.14 16.60 -22.16
N ILE A 7 -40.02 16.49 -20.84
CA ILE A 7 -39.25 17.47 -20.04
C ILE A 7 -37.79 17.17 -20.32
N ILE A 8 -37.18 17.98 -21.19
CA ILE A 8 -35.73 18.02 -21.36
C ILE A 8 -35.19 18.75 -20.12
N ILE A 9 -34.64 17.99 -19.18
CA ILE A 9 -33.83 18.56 -18.10
C ILE A 9 -32.53 19.01 -18.75
N THR A 10 -32.50 20.25 -19.24
CA THR A 10 -31.28 20.94 -19.60
C THR A 10 -30.47 21.10 -18.32
N PHE A 11 -29.43 20.29 -18.15
CA PHE A 11 -28.39 20.47 -17.15
C PHE A 11 -27.72 21.80 -17.43
N SER A 12 -28.15 22.85 -16.74
CA SER A 12 -27.45 24.13 -16.73
C SER A 12 -26.09 23.90 -16.09
N PHE A 13 -25.06 23.74 -16.93
CA PHE A 13 -23.67 23.90 -16.54
C PHE A 13 -23.50 25.36 -16.08
N ILE A 14 -23.78 25.61 -14.81
CA ILE A 14 -23.46 26.87 -14.16
C ILE A 14 -21.94 26.88 -14.01
N PHE A 15 -21.31 27.66 -14.87
CA PHE A 15 -19.94 28.15 -14.72
C PHE A 15 -19.69 28.51 -13.26
N SER A 16 -18.82 27.76 -12.62
CA SER A 16 -18.26 28.12 -11.31
C SER A 16 -16.76 28.24 -11.52
N PHE A 17 -16.33 29.50 -11.60
CA PHE A 17 -15.00 30.05 -11.38
C PHE A 17 -13.77 29.23 -11.80
N CYS A 18 -12.95 29.87 -12.64
CA CYS A 18 -11.52 29.60 -12.80
C CYS A 18 -10.76 29.95 -11.49
N SER A 19 -11.09 29.31 -10.38
CA SER A 19 -10.22 29.27 -9.20
C SER A 19 -9.21 28.16 -9.44
N ASN A 20 -7.92 28.47 -9.34
CA ASN A 20 -6.90 27.44 -9.25
C ASN A 20 -7.24 26.62 -7.98
N PRO A 21 -7.60 25.33 -8.07
CA PRO A 21 -8.06 24.56 -6.91
C PRO A 21 -7.02 24.52 -5.78
N ASN A 22 -5.75 24.76 -6.11
CA ASN A 22 -4.69 24.95 -5.12
C ASN A 22 -4.99 26.06 -4.11
N LYS A 23 -5.66 27.15 -4.50
CA LYS A 23 -5.95 28.28 -3.60
C LYS A 23 -6.94 27.93 -2.50
N GLU A 24 -7.86 27.01 -2.75
CA GLU A 24 -8.91 26.64 -1.80
C GLU A 24 -8.38 25.68 -0.72
N ILE A 25 -7.34 24.91 -1.07
CA ILE A 25 -6.71 23.92 -0.19
C ILE A 25 -5.38 24.40 0.42
N GLU A 26 -4.89 25.56 -0.01
CA GLU A 26 -3.62 26.14 0.42
C GLU A 26 -3.62 26.50 1.90
N ASN A 27 -2.46 26.40 2.54
CA ASN A 27 -2.18 26.78 3.93
C ASN A 27 -3.00 26.02 4.99
N LYS A 28 -3.77 25.01 4.58
CA LYS A 28 -4.46 24.05 5.44
C LYS A 28 -3.61 22.79 5.65
N THR A 29 -3.78 22.17 6.81
CA THR A 29 -3.31 20.80 7.05
C THR A 29 -4.45 19.87 6.72
N TRP A 30 -4.13 18.76 6.06
CA TRP A 30 -5.07 17.73 5.67
C TRP A 30 -4.64 16.39 6.25
N GLU A 31 -5.59 15.58 6.71
CA GLU A 31 -5.32 14.23 7.22
C GLU A 31 -6.33 13.22 6.71
N GLY A 32 -5.92 11.96 6.64
CA GLY A 32 -6.75 10.89 6.09
C GLY A 32 -5.93 9.66 5.78
N GLN A 33 -6.32 8.94 4.72
CA GLN A 33 -5.78 7.62 4.42
C GLN A 33 -5.44 7.43 2.94
N ILE A 34 -4.43 6.60 2.69
CA ILE A 34 -4.09 6.09 1.36
C ILE A 34 -4.73 4.71 1.20
N HIS A 35 -5.49 4.54 0.14
CA HIS A 35 -6.20 3.31 -0.20
C HIS A 35 -5.67 2.71 -1.49
N ARG A 36 -5.51 1.39 -1.52
CA ARG A 36 -5.23 0.65 -2.74
C ARG A 36 -6.49 0.58 -3.60
N MET A 37 -6.37 0.89 -4.88
CA MET A 37 -7.54 0.99 -5.76
C MET A 37 -8.18 -0.37 -6.08
N SER A 38 -7.41 -1.46 -6.07
CA SER A 38 -7.92 -2.78 -6.47
C SER A 38 -8.90 -3.41 -5.48
N ASP A 39 -8.76 -3.11 -4.18
CA ASP A 39 -9.49 -3.77 -3.10
C ASP A 39 -9.81 -2.88 -1.91
N ASP A 40 -9.60 -1.57 -2.06
CA ASP A 40 -9.88 -0.54 -1.05
C ASP A 40 -9.06 -0.66 0.25
N LYS A 41 -8.02 -1.49 0.27
CA LYS A 41 -7.21 -1.68 1.47
C LYS A 41 -6.50 -0.39 1.88
N ILE A 42 -6.65 -0.01 3.15
CA ILE A 42 -5.88 1.07 3.78
C ILE A 42 -4.41 0.66 3.84
N LEU A 43 -3.55 1.45 3.21
CA LEU A 43 -2.10 1.22 3.14
C LEU A 43 -1.33 2.00 4.21
N SER A 44 -1.77 3.22 4.50
CA SER A 44 -1.19 4.10 5.52
C SER A 44 -2.12 5.26 5.81
N ASP A 45 -2.06 5.77 7.03
CA ASP A 45 -2.49 7.14 7.31
C ASP A 45 -1.60 8.12 6.56
N ILE A 46 -2.14 9.29 6.25
CA ILE A 46 -1.42 10.37 5.58
C ILE A 46 -1.75 11.71 6.21
N LYS A 47 -0.73 12.56 6.29
CA LYS A 47 -0.91 13.99 6.50
C LYS A 47 -0.23 14.76 5.39
N LEU A 48 -0.87 15.82 4.93
CA LEU A 48 -0.27 16.70 3.94
C LEU A 48 -0.57 18.17 4.22
N LYS A 49 0.32 19.02 3.75
CA LYS A 49 0.18 20.48 3.79
C LYS A 49 0.60 21.07 2.46
N ILE A 50 -0.25 21.90 1.89
CA ILE A 50 0.01 22.56 0.61
C ILE A 50 0.33 24.03 0.91
N CYS A 51 1.49 24.49 0.45
CA CYS A 51 1.95 25.87 0.55
C CYS A 51 2.39 26.33 -0.84
N SER A 52 1.67 27.24 -1.47
CA SER A 52 1.95 27.73 -2.83
C SER A 52 2.10 26.61 -3.87
N ASP A 53 3.32 26.35 -4.30
CA ASP A 53 3.73 25.34 -5.27
C ASP A 53 4.29 24.08 -4.61
N THR A 54 4.28 24.00 -3.29
CA THR A 54 4.91 22.93 -2.53
C THR A 54 3.87 22.12 -1.76
N MET A 55 3.96 20.80 -1.83
CA MET A 55 3.18 19.87 -1.02
C MET A 55 4.12 19.08 -0.11
N PHE A 56 3.92 19.21 1.20
CA PHE A 56 4.56 18.38 2.21
C PHE A 56 3.69 17.17 2.49
N LEU A 57 4.27 15.97 2.51
CA LEU A 57 3.55 14.71 2.65
C LEU A 57 4.23 13.83 3.69
N PHE A 58 3.44 13.25 4.58
CA PHE A 58 3.89 12.29 5.58
C PHE A 58 3.04 11.03 5.47
N SER A 59 3.65 9.92 5.09
CA SER A 59 2.99 8.64 4.91
C SER A 59 4.00 7.49 4.94
N ASN A 60 3.62 6.35 5.52
CA ASN A 60 4.39 5.12 5.43
C ASN A 60 4.04 4.31 4.17
N ALA A 61 3.14 4.76 3.29
CA ALA A 61 2.89 4.10 2.02
C ALA A 61 3.05 5.07 0.85
N ILE A 62 3.51 4.55 -0.29
CA ILE A 62 3.75 5.21 -1.58
C ILE A 62 4.87 6.26 -1.55
N PHE A 63 4.85 7.13 -0.54
CA PHE A 63 5.73 8.27 -0.38
C PHE A 63 6.95 7.95 0.47
N GLY A 64 6.73 7.29 1.63
CA GLY A 64 7.78 6.91 2.58
C GLY A 64 8.76 8.05 2.88
N SER A 65 10.01 7.69 3.14
CA SER A 65 11.11 8.64 3.35
C SER A 65 11.51 9.47 2.13
N GLU A 66 10.96 9.18 0.96
CA GLU A 66 11.50 9.70 -0.31
C GLU A 66 10.83 11.00 -0.77
N ASN A 67 9.65 11.33 -0.25
CA ASN A 67 8.80 12.37 -0.84
C ASN A 67 8.22 13.34 0.19
N ASP A 68 8.89 13.51 1.35
CA ASP A 68 8.54 14.49 2.39
C ASP A 68 8.24 15.90 1.80
N THR A 69 8.74 16.20 0.61
CA THR A 69 8.44 17.43 -0.14
C THR A 69 8.27 17.15 -1.64
N LEU A 70 7.18 17.67 -2.21
CA LEU A 70 6.82 17.61 -3.63
C LEU A 70 6.63 19.02 -4.19
N LEU A 71 7.25 19.31 -5.34
CA LEU A 71 7.16 20.60 -6.02
C LEU A 71 6.24 20.51 -7.23
N LEU A 72 5.25 21.41 -7.32
CA LEU A 72 4.32 21.51 -8.42
C LEU A 72 5.07 21.86 -9.71
N GLN A 73 4.89 21.06 -10.74
CA GLN A 73 5.45 21.29 -12.08
C GLN A 73 4.42 21.88 -13.03
N ASN A 74 3.18 21.36 -12.98
CA ASN A 74 2.11 21.76 -13.89
C ASN A 74 0.74 21.40 -13.32
N PHE A 75 -0.29 22.15 -13.73
CA PHE A 75 -1.69 21.84 -13.49
C PHE A 75 -2.46 21.88 -14.82
N SER A 76 -3.11 20.77 -15.17
CA SER A 76 -4.04 20.69 -16.31
C SER A 76 -5.46 21.00 -15.85
N ASN A 77 -5.97 22.17 -16.20
CA ASN A 77 -7.33 22.60 -15.84
C ASN A 77 -8.41 21.66 -16.42
N SER A 78 -8.24 21.17 -17.66
CA SER A 78 -9.25 20.35 -18.35
C SER A 78 -9.49 19.01 -17.67
N ASP A 79 -8.44 18.42 -17.13
CA ASP A 79 -8.45 17.07 -16.56
C ASP A 79 -8.39 17.08 -15.02
N SER A 80 -8.23 18.28 -14.44
CA SER A 80 -7.96 18.48 -13.00
C SER A 80 -6.76 17.65 -12.53
N ILE A 81 -5.67 17.63 -13.32
CA ILE A 81 -4.47 16.85 -13.02
C ILE A 81 -3.37 17.77 -12.51
N PHE A 82 -2.92 17.54 -11.28
CA PHE A 82 -1.67 18.11 -10.78
C PHE A 82 -0.50 17.17 -11.08
N THR A 83 0.59 17.74 -11.59
CA THR A 83 1.86 17.04 -11.73
C THR A 83 2.87 17.64 -10.76
N TYR A 84 3.33 16.83 -9.81
CA TYR A 84 4.38 17.17 -8.86
C TYR A 84 5.68 16.44 -9.18
N LYS A 85 6.79 16.95 -8.66
CA LYS A 85 8.12 16.35 -8.75
C LYS A 85 8.78 16.31 -7.38
N SER A 86 9.33 15.17 -7.00
CA SER A 86 10.13 15.03 -5.78
C SER A 86 11.50 15.69 -5.94
N LEU A 87 12.19 15.94 -4.83
CA LEU A 87 13.56 16.45 -4.85
C LEU A 87 14.54 15.52 -5.59
N LYS A 88 14.25 14.22 -5.65
CA LYS A 88 15.03 13.22 -6.39
C LYS A 88 14.67 13.14 -7.88
N GLY A 89 13.69 13.93 -8.32
CA GLY A 89 13.30 14.07 -9.71
C GLY A 89 12.15 13.17 -10.17
N GLU A 90 11.55 12.42 -9.25
CA GLU A 90 10.47 11.50 -9.57
C GLU A 90 9.15 12.24 -9.70
N ARG A 91 8.30 11.81 -10.64
CA ARG A 91 7.04 12.50 -10.96
C ARG A 91 5.85 11.83 -10.32
N PHE A 92 4.94 12.64 -9.79
CA PHE A 92 3.66 12.22 -9.25
C PHE A 92 2.55 12.95 -10.00
N GLN A 93 1.55 12.22 -10.45
CA GLN A 93 0.38 12.78 -11.09
C GLN A 93 -0.84 12.42 -10.27
N PHE A 94 -1.62 13.43 -9.93
CA PHE A 94 -2.85 13.27 -9.17
C PHE A 94 -3.99 13.89 -9.96
N LYS A 95 -5.02 13.08 -10.21
CA LYS A 95 -6.33 13.67 -10.50
C LYS A 95 -6.92 14.17 -9.20
N PHE A 96 -7.34 15.42 -9.21
CA PHE A 96 -7.82 16.13 -8.04
C PHE A 96 -9.33 16.29 -8.08
N LYS A 97 -9.97 16.07 -6.93
CA LYS A 97 -11.39 16.41 -6.71
C LYS A 97 -11.52 17.07 -5.35
N TYR A 98 -12.12 18.25 -5.33
CA TYR A 98 -12.45 18.97 -4.11
C TYR A 98 -13.96 19.01 -3.95
N GLU A 99 -14.42 18.66 -2.76
CA GLU A 99 -15.83 18.70 -2.41
C GLU A 99 -15.98 19.45 -1.10
N LYS A 100 -16.75 20.53 -1.13
CA LYS A 100 -17.06 21.34 0.04
C LYS A 100 -18.55 21.63 0.09
N ASN A 101 -19.15 21.45 1.26
CA ASN A 101 -20.44 22.04 1.62
C ASN A 101 -20.33 22.72 3.00
N GLU A 102 -21.47 23.03 3.62
CA GLU A 102 -21.51 23.69 4.94
C GLU A 102 -21.00 22.79 6.09
N ASP A 103 -21.09 21.47 5.94
CA ASP A 103 -20.82 20.48 6.98
C ASP A 103 -19.55 19.64 6.73
N TYR A 104 -19.04 19.61 5.49
CA TYR A 104 -17.92 18.78 5.07
C TYR A 104 -16.99 19.51 4.11
N GLU A 105 -15.69 19.20 4.23
CA GLU A 105 -14.67 19.63 3.29
C GLU A 105 -13.68 18.47 3.05
N HIS A 106 -13.71 17.93 1.83
CA HIS A 106 -12.97 16.74 1.43
C HIS A 106 -12.10 17.03 0.21
N VAL A 107 -10.89 16.47 0.22
CA VAL A 107 -9.98 16.44 -0.93
C VAL A 107 -9.71 14.99 -1.28
N TYR A 108 -9.86 14.67 -2.56
CA TYR A 108 -9.51 13.37 -3.12
C TYR A 108 -8.36 13.53 -4.11
N LEU A 109 -7.28 12.78 -3.89
CA LEU A 109 -6.16 12.68 -4.83
C LEU A 109 -6.11 11.27 -5.39
N ILE A 110 -6.24 11.13 -6.70
CA ILE A 110 -6.24 9.83 -7.36
C ILE A 110 -4.91 9.66 -8.09
N GLY A 111 -4.12 8.68 -7.65
CA GLY A 111 -2.89 8.25 -8.30
C GLY A 111 -3.15 7.14 -9.33
N ASN A 112 -2.08 6.42 -9.70
CA ASN A 112 -2.16 5.38 -10.74
C ASN A 112 -2.87 4.10 -10.27
N ASP A 113 -2.55 3.62 -9.06
CA ASP A 113 -3.06 2.37 -8.47
C ASP A 113 -3.51 2.55 -7.01
N TYR A 114 -3.64 3.80 -6.58
CA TYR A 114 -4.09 4.18 -5.24
C TYR A 114 -4.92 5.47 -5.31
N TYR A 115 -5.68 5.73 -4.26
CA TYR A 115 -6.31 7.02 -4.05
C TYR A 115 -6.13 7.48 -2.60
N ILE A 116 -6.25 8.77 -2.38
CA ILE A 116 -6.10 9.44 -1.09
C ILE A 116 -7.41 10.15 -0.80
N SER A 117 -7.97 9.90 0.37
CA SER A 117 -9.14 10.60 0.88
C SER A 117 -8.74 11.33 2.15
N ILE A 118 -8.83 12.66 2.14
CA ILE A 118 -8.37 13.52 3.23
C ILE A 118 -9.41 14.60 3.55
N VAL A 119 -9.43 14.98 4.82
CA VAL A 119 -10.27 16.03 5.40
C VAL A 119 -9.39 17.10 6.05
N GLU A 120 -9.94 18.30 6.22
CA GLU A 120 -9.23 19.37 6.92
C GLU A 120 -8.91 18.96 8.35
N SER A 121 -7.65 19.12 8.75
CA SER A 121 -7.14 18.81 10.08
C SER A 121 -6.74 20.09 10.78
N PHE A 122 -7.26 20.28 11.98
CA PHE A 122 -6.86 21.36 12.88
C PHE A 122 -5.60 21.01 13.69
N ASN A 123 -5.05 19.81 13.52
CA ASN A 123 -3.82 19.40 14.19
C ASN A 123 -2.61 20.05 13.53
N ASP A 124 -1.83 20.81 14.31
CA ASP A 124 -0.55 21.35 13.84
C ASP A 124 0.49 20.22 13.71
N LEU A 125 1.10 20.09 12.52
CA LEU A 125 2.17 19.16 12.20
C LEU A 125 3.43 19.33 13.07
N LYS A 126 3.57 20.47 13.77
CA LYS A 126 4.65 20.71 14.73
C LYS A 126 4.41 20.06 16.09
N THR A 127 3.19 19.61 16.37
CA THR A 127 2.90 18.94 17.65
C THR A 127 3.56 17.56 17.68
N LYS A 128 4.12 17.19 18.83
CA LYS A 128 4.97 15.99 18.98
C LYS A 128 4.28 14.70 18.52
N SER A 129 2.98 14.57 18.76
CA SER A 129 2.20 13.37 18.41
C SER A 129 1.57 13.40 17.01
N SER A 130 1.64 14.53 16.30
CA SER A 130 0.93 14.68 15.02
C SER A 130 1.39 13.69 13.94
N LEU A 131 2.61 13.18 14.06
CA LEU A 131 3.27 12.30 13.11
C LEU A 131 3.70 10.96 13.72
N ASP A 132 3.10 10.53 14.85
CA ASP A 132 3.46 9.27 15.51
C ASP A 132 3.26 8.03 14.61
N PHE A 133 2.36 8.13 13.63
CA PHE A 133 2.17 7.09 12.61
C PHE A 133 3.35 7.01 11.63
N TYR A 134 4.02 8.12 11.34
CA TYR A 134 5.06 8.21 10.32
C TYR A 134 6.41 7.74 10.85
N LYS A 135 6.99 6.73 10.20
CA LYS A 135 8.23 6.08 10.63
C LYS A 135 9.42 6.39 9.73
N ASN A 136 9.24 7.22 8.70
CA ASN A 136 10.29 7.60 7.76
C ASN A 136 11.05 6.41 7.16
N ILE A 137 10.30 5.40 6.70
CA ILE A 137 10.86 4.19 6.10
C ILE A 137 10.80 4.26 4.57
N LYS A 138 11.70 3.54 3.91
CA LYS A 138 11.67 3.37 2.44
C LYS A 138 10.63 2.34 2.06
N VAL A 139 9.79 2.67 1.09
CA VAL A 139 8.65 1.85 0.70
C VAL A 139 8.48 1.80 -0.81
N PRO A 140 7.91 0.71 -1.36
CA PRO A 140 7.63 0.64 -2.79
C PRO A 140 6.57 1.68 -3.20
N ARG A 141 6.71 2.24 -4.40
CA ARG A 141 5.77 3.26 -4.92
C ARG A 141 4.43 2.72 -5.40
N LYS A 142 4.40 1.46 -5.84
CA LYS A 142 3.23 0.88 -6.49
C LYS A 142 2.42 0.09 -5.47
N SER A 143 1.13 0.38 -5.34
CA SER A 143 0.26 -0.18 -4.31
C SER A 143 0.10 -1.71 -4.42
N TYR A 144 0.24 -2.29 -5.61
CA TYR A 144 0.21 -3.74 -5.78
C TYR A 144 1.42 -4.47 -5.15
N MET A 145 2.50 -3.75 -4.83
CA MET A 145 3.65 -4.32 -4.13
C MET A 145 3.40 -4.48 -2.62
N TYR A 146 2.23 -4.09 -2.12
CA TYR A 146 1.88 -4.17 -0.71
C TYR A 146 1.15 -5.49 -0.50
N LEU A 147 1.86 -6.49 -0.01
CA LEU A 147 1.26 -7.78 0.31
C LEU A 147 0.40 -7.69 1.56
N ASP A 148 -0.63 -8.52 1.61
CA ASP A 148 -1.57 -8.57 2.71
C ASP A 148 -2.16 -9.95 2.93
N GLY A 149 -2.79 -10.12 4.10
CA GLY A 149 -3.44 -11.38 4.44
C GLY A 149 -2.42 -12.46 4.81
N ALA A 150 -2.84 -13.71 4.67
CA ALA A 150 -1.99 -14.84 4.96
C ALA A 150 -1.76 -15.69 3.72
N TYR A 151 -0.54 -16.21 3.61
CA TYR A 151 -0.08 -17.11 2.57
C TYR A 151 0.33 -18.42 3.21
N GLU A 152 -0.04 -19.53 2.60
CA GLU A 152 0.31 -20.86 3.09
C GLU A 152 0.80 -21.74 1.94
N GLY A 153 1.86 -22.49 2.20
CA GLY A 153 2.46 -23.42 1.26
C GLY A 153 3.13 -24.58 1.99
N LYS A 154 3.40 -25.65 1.25
CA LYS A 154 4.16 -26.81 1.74
C LYS A 154 5.54 -26.82 1.11
N LEU A 155 6.52 -27.27 1.87
CA LEU A 155 7.87 -27.50 1.37
C LEU A 155 7.86 -28.74 0.47
N GLU A 156 8.38 -28.57 -0.75
CA GLU A 156 8.61 -29.63 -1.72
C GLU A 156 10.10 -29.66 -2.07
N MET A 157 10.76 -30.78 -1.80
CA MET A 157 12.16 -31.02 -2.17
C MET A 157 12.25 -31.48 -3.62
N GLU A 158 13.37 -31.25 -4.30
CA GLU A 158 13.56 -31.83 -5.65
C GLU A 158 13.65 -33.37 -5.62
N ASN A 159 14.20 -33.93 -4.52
CA ASN A 159 14.35 -35.35 -4.35
C ASN A 159 13.03 -36.02 -3.88
N GLN A 160 12.50 -36.93 -4.71
CA GLN A 160 11.26 -37.67 -4.42
C GLN A 160 11.34 -38.52 -3.15
N LEU A 161 12.48 -39.14 -2.86
CA LEU A 161 12.66 -39.96 -1.66
C LEU A 161 12.55 -39.08 -0.40
N THR A 162 13.17 -37.90 -0.43
CA THR A 162 13.09 -36.92 0.66
C THR A 162 11.67 -36.41 0.86
N ASN A 163 10.92 -36.17 -0.22
CA ASN A 163 9.50 -35.82 -0.13
C ASN A 163 8.66 -36.92 0.50
N MET A 164 8.92 -38.19 0.18
CA MET A 164 8.23 -39.32 0.81
C MET A 164 8.49 -39.35 2.32
N TYR A 165 9.75 -39.20 2.76
CA TYR A 165 10.09 -39.12 4.18
C TYR A 165 9.43 -37.91 4.86
N LEU A 166 9.47 -36.73 4.24
CA LEU A 166 8.81 -35.54 4.77
C LEU A 166 7.31 -35.75 4.91
N ALA A 167 6.66 -36.40 3.93
CA ALA A 167 5.24 -36.71 3.99
C ALA A 167 4.90 -37.66 5.14
N GLU A 168 5.72 -38.69 5.39
CA GLU A 168 5.57 -39.60 6.54
C GLU A 168 5.72 -38.87 7.88
N MET A 169 6.57 -37.84 7.94
CA MET A 169 6.73 -36.97 9.11
C MET A 169 5.64 -35.88 9.24
N GLY A 170 4.62 -35.91 8.37
CA GLY A 170 3.51 -34.95 8.36
C GLY A 170 3.81 -33.62 7.64
N GLY A 171 4.95 -33.53 6.97
CA GLY A 171 5.36 -32.42 6.12
C GLY A 171 5.82 -31.18 6.88
N ILE A 172 6.37 -30.23 6.12
CA ILE A 172 6.69 -28.88 6.60
C ILE A 172 5.79 -27.91 5.84
N SER A 173 4.96 -27.16 6.58
CA SER A 173 4.17 -26.07 6.03
C SER A 173 4.72 -24.73 6.48
N VAL A 174 4.83 -23.81 5.54
CA VAL A 174 5.23 -22.42 5.78
C VAL A 174 3.98 -21.56 5.69
N LYS A 175 3.80 -20.68 6.66
CA LYS A 175 2.75 -19.66 6.62
C LYS A 175 3.34 -18.28 6.84
N MET A 176 3.05 -17.35 5.95
CA MET A 176 3.44 -15.95 6.06
C MET A 176 2.19 -15.09 6.25
N VAL A 177 2.16 -14.29 7.32
CA VAL A 177 1.05 -13.37 7.60
C VAL A 177 1.57 -11.95 7.49
N PHE A 178 1.19 -11.27 6.43
CA PHE A 178 1.55 -9.88 6.18
C PHE A 178 0.69 -8.97 7.05
N ILE A 179 1.37 -8.18 7.87
CA ILE A 179 0.77 -7.27 8.83
C ILE A 179 1.20 -5.84 8.49
N ASP A 180 0.61 -4.86 9.17
CA ASP A 180 0.82 -3.45 8.86
C ASP A 180 2.29 -3.01 9.01
N ASN A 181 2.64 -1.91 8.33
CA ASN A 181 3.97 -1.32 8.33
C ASN A 181 5.08 -2.23 7.77
N PHE A 182 4.81 -2.93 6.66
CA PHE A 182 5.77 -3.80 5.97
C PHE A 182 6.40 -4.86 6.87
N LYS A 183 5.59 -5.43 7.76
CA LYS A 183 6.02 -6.53 8.61
C LYS A 183 5.33 -7.80 8.17
N VAL A 184 6.01 -8.92 8.34
CA VAL A 184 5.47 -10.25 8.08
C VAL A 184 5.81 -11.16 9.25
N LYS A 185 4.81 -11.91 9.70
CA LYS A 185 4.98 -13.00 10.66
C LYS A 185 5.16 -14.30 9.90
N ILE A 186 6.26 -15.00 10.14
CA ILE A 186 6.59 -16.25 9.47
C ILE A 186 6.41 -17.37 10.49
N TYR A 187 5.62 -18.36 10.09
CA TYR A 187 5.34 -19.57 10.86
C TYR A 187 5.90 -20.75 10.09
N LEU A 188 6.68 -21.58 10.79
CA LEU A 188 7.11 -22.88 10.30
C LEU A 188 6.39 -23.92 11.15
N LYS A 189 5.56 -24.73 10.50
CA LYS A 189 4.86 -25.82 11.17
C LYS A 189 5.36 -27.14 10.62
N ASN A 190 5.74 -28.02 11.54
CA ASN A 190 6.13 -29.38 11.27
C ASN A 190 5.40 -30.27 12.27
N ALA A 191 4.55 -31.18 11.77
CA ALA A 191 3.69 -32.00 12.61
C ALA A 191 4.48 -32.88 13.59
N PHE A 192 5.67 -33.34 13.19
CA PHE A 192 6.57 -34.09 14.05
C PHE A 192 7.14 -33.21 15.17
N VAL A 193 7.59 -31.99 14.86
CA VAL A 193 8.11 -31.05 15.87
C VAL A 193 7.02 -30.64 16.87
N ASP A 194 5.79 -30.44 16.41
CA ASP A 194 4.65 -30.12 17.28
C ASP A 194 4.32 -31.27 18.25
N LEU A 195 4.48 -32.53 17.81
CA LEU A 195 4.25 -33.73 18.62
C LEU A 195 5.29 -33.94 19.73
N PHE A 196 6.56 -33.61 19.47
CA PHE A 196 7.67 -33.88 20.40
C PHE A 196 8.13 -32.66 21.22
N SER A 197 7.83 -31.43 20.79
CA SER A 197 8.29 -30.22 21.51
C SER A 197 7.43 -29.85 22.72
N GLY A 198 6.25 -30.47 22.90
CA GLY A 198 5.33 -30.16 24.01
C GLY A 198 4.80 -28.72 24.02
N SER A 199 5.18 -27.91 23.02
CA SER A 199 4.78 -26.52 22.86
C SER A 199 3.55 -26.46 21.96
N THR A 200 2.43 -26.04 22.53
CA THR A 200 1.18 -25.78 21.79
C THR A 200 1.20 -24.46 21.02
N LYS A 201 2.28 -23.67 21.13
CA LYS A 201 2.43 -22.42 20.40
C LYS A 201 3.42 -22.59 19.25
N PRO A 202 3.01 -22.32 18.00
CA PRO A 202 3.94 -22.33 16.87
C PRO A 202 4.99 -21.23 17.10
N SER A 203 6.25 -21.57 16.85
CA SER A 203 7.31 -20.57 16.79
C SER A 203 7.04 -19.64 15.60
N TYR A 204 7.14 -18.33 15.83
CA TYR A 204 7.05 -17.36 14.76
C TYR A 204 8.09 -16.27 14.92
N GLU A 205 8.53 -15.74 13.79
CA GLU A 205 9.40 -14.58 13.73
C GLU A 205 8.66 -13.44 13.04
N THR A 206 8.77 -12.22 13.56
CA THR A 206 8.27 -11.02 12.89
C THR A 206 9.46 -10.30 12.27
N VAL A 207 9.47 -10.20 10.95
CA VAL A 207 10.52 -9.52 10.20
C VAL A 207 9.93 -8.41 9.36
N SER A 208 10.71 -7.38 9.08
CA SER A 208 10.38 -6.40 8.06
C SER A 208 10.59 -7.02 6.68
N TYR A 209 9.81 -6.57 5.70
CA TYR A 209 9.96 -6.97 4.31
C TYR A 209 10.04 -5.76 3.37
N ASN A 210 10.61 -5.98 2.20
CA ASN A 210 10.62 -5.02 1.11
C ASN A 210 10.41 -5.72 -0.23
N ILE A 211 9.78 -5.05 -1.19
CA ILE A 211 9.55 -5.59 -2.53
C ILE A 211 10.24 -4.72 -3.57
N VAL A 212 11.07 -5.34 -4.41
CA VAL A 212 11.74 -4.71 -5.55
C VAL A 212 11.37 -5.47 -6.82
N GLY A 213 10.58 -4.84 -7.69
CA GLY A 213 10.03 -5.52 -8.86
C GLY A 213 9.05 -6.63 -8.46
N ASN A 214 9.35 -7.87 -8.84
CA ASN A 214 8.57 -9.06 -8.46
C ASN A 214 9.28 -9.87 -7.35
N LYS A 215 10.17 -9.25 -6.57
CA LYS A 215 11.03 -9.93 -5.60
C LYS A 215 10.76 -9.38 -4.20
N LEU A 216 10.40 -10.25 -3.27
CA LEU A 216 10.22 -9.99 -1.85
C LEU A 216 11.50 -10.36 -1.10
N TYR A 217 11.97 -9.41 -0.30
CA TYR A 217 13.15 -9.49 0.55
C TYR A 217 12.74 -9.36 2.01
N LEU A 218 13.40 -10.10 2.89
CA LEU A 218 13.18 -10.09 4.34
C LEU A 218 14.45 -9.56 5.02
N ASP A 219 14.33 -8.60 5.93
CA ASP A 219 15.49 -7.85 6.49
C ASP A 219 16.51 -8.71 7.25
N ASN A 220 16.11 -9.90 7.75
CA ASN A 220 17.02 -10.80 8.47
C ASN A 220 17.83 -11.73 7.57
N ASN A 221 17.63 -11.72 6.25
CA ASN A 221 18.45 -12.49 5.32
C ASN A 221 19.76 -11.76 4.98
N LYS A 222 20.72 -11.82 5.92
CA LYS A 222 22.12 -11.42 5.68
C LYS A 222 22.96 -12.48 4.96
N SER A 223 22.41 -13.67 4.69
CA SER A 223 23.07 -14.70 3.87
C SER A 223 22.49 -14.74 2.46
N ASN A 224 23.39 -14.88 1.48
CA ASN A 224 23.13 -14.92 0.04
C ASN A 224 21.75 -15.47 -0.38
N SER A 225 20.96 -14.58 -1.00
CA SER A 225 20.10 -14.88 -2.16
C SER A 225 19.00 -15.95 -2.04
N GLN A 226 18.19 -15.95 -0.98
CA GLN A 226 16.85 -16.54 -1.06
C GLN A 226 15.82 -15.43 -1.24
N VAL A 227 15.43 -15.22 -2.49
CA VAL A 227 14.44 -14.22 -2.88
C VAL A 227 13.11 -14.92 -3.07
N ILE A 228 12.05 -14.37 -2.47
CA ILE A 228 10.70 -14.86 -2.67
C ILE A 228 10.12 -14.13 -3.89
N GLU A 229 9.77 -14.85 -4.96
CA GLU A 229 9.09 -14.26 -6.11
C GLU A 229 7.62 -13.98 -5.80
N VAL A 230 7.17 -12.78 -6.13
CA VAL A 230 5.77 -12.36 -6.06
C VAL A 230 5.17 -12.55 -7.45
N LYS A 231 4.18 -13.44 -7.58
CA LYS A 231 3.46 -13.72 -8.82
C LYS A 231 1.99 -13.38 -8.71
N ASN A 232 1.33 -13.32 -9.87
CA ASN A 232 -0.11 -13.10 -9.99
C ASN A 232 -0.59 -11.90 -9.17
N MET A 233 0.09 -10.76 -9.30
CA MET A 233 -0.23 -9.51 -8.59
C MET A 233 -0.26 -9.64 -7.06
N GLY A 234 0.46 -10.61 -6.49
CA GLY A 234 0.50 -10.83 -5.05
C GLY A 234 -0.36 -12.00 -4.58
N GLU A 235 -1.04 -12.74 -5.45
CA GLU A 235 -1.82 -13.93 -5.05
C GLU A 235 -0.96 -15.16 -4.77
N MET A 236 0.29 -15.16 -5.24
CA MET A 236 1.21 -16.29 -5.09
C MET A 236 2.61 -15.80 -4.73
N LEU A 237 3.22 -16.48 -3.76
CA LEU A 237 4.61 -16.29 -3.36
C LEU A 237 5.38 -17.57 -3.61
N ILE A 238 6.52 -17.48 -4.29
CA ILE A 238 7.36 -18.63 -4.61
C ILE A 238 8.72 -18.43 -3.99
N LEU A 239 9.04 -19.27 -3.02
CA LEU A 239 10.40 -19.42 -2.52
C LEU A 239 11.03 -20.62 -3.23
N ALA A 240 11.98 -20.34 -4.13
CA ALA A 240 12.77 -21.38 -4.78
C ALA A 240 14.21 -21.30 -4.26
N THR A 241 14.76 -22.45 -3.88
CA THR A 241 16.16 -22.65 -3.55
C THR A 241 16.73 -23.74 -4.46
N ASP A 242 18.04 -23.98 -4.41
CA ASP A 242 18.68 -25.03 -5.21
C ASP A 242 18.14 -26.44 -4.87
N ASP A 243 17.58 -26.64 -3.66
CA ASP A 243 17.19 -27.96 -3.16
C ASP A 243 15.67 -28.09 -2.90
N ALA A 244 14.95 -26.97 -2.82
CA ALA A 244 13.58 -26.95 -2.36
C ALA A 244 12.75 -25.81 -2.94
N ASN A 245 11.45 -26.06 -3.06
CA ASN A 245 10.46 -25.09 -3.48
C ASN A 245 9.35 -24.99 -2.43
N VAL A 246 8.88 -23.77 -2.19
CA VAL A 246 7.65 -23.50 -1.45
C VAL A 246 6.80 -22.59 -2.31
N ILE A 247 5.69 -23.13 -2.81
CA ILE A 247 4.65 -22.35 -3.48
C ILE A 247 3.59 -22.03 -2.44
N MET A 248 3.46 -20.76 -2.09
CA MET A 248 2.50 -20.27 -1.11
C MET A 248 1.37 -19.54 -1.82
N HIS A 249 0.14 -19.90 -1.49
CA HIS A 249 -1.08 -19.28 -2.01
C HIS A 249 -1.70 -18.39 -0.95
N LYS A 250 -2.26 -17.25 -1.37
CA LYS A 250 -3.06 -16.41 -0.49
C LYS A 250 -4.30 -17.18 -0.02
N VAL A 251 -4.57 -17.14 1.27
CA VAL A 251 -5.65 -17.92 1.93
C VAL A 251 -6.72 -17.01 2.53
N TYR A 252 -6.38 -15.73 2.78
CA TYR A 252 -7.27 -14.69 3.30
C TYR A 252 -6.90 -13.35 2.67
#